data_AF-A0A6I9NNE2-F1
#
_entry.id   AF-A0A6I9NNE2-F1
#
_cell.length_a   1.000
_cell.length_b   1.000
_cell.length_c   1.000
_cell.angle_alpha   90.00
_cell.angle_beta   90.00
_cell.angle_gamma   90.00
#
_symmetry.space_group_name_H-M   'P 1'
#
loop_
_entity.id
_entity.type
_entity.pdbx_description
1 polymer ?
#
loop_
_entity_poly.entity_id
_entity_poly.type
_entity_poly.pdbx_seq_one_letter_code
_entity_poly.pdbx_strand_id
1 'polypeptide(L)'
;MVLVLVILIPVLVNSAGTAAHYEMLGTCRMVCDPYGTKPPTSTASSDPARDNGLVQSLPTFIQGPKGEPGRPGKAGPRGPPGEPGHPGPAGPSGDRGEPGRPGLPGPPGSGGAAGAISAATYSTMPKIAFFAGLKKQHEGYEVLKFDDVVTNLGNHYDPNAGKFTCSIPGIYFFTYHVLMRGGDGTSMWADLCKNNQVTS
;
A
#
# COMPACT_ATOMS: atom_id res chain seq x y z
N MET A 1 49.49 -2.90 -25.80
CA MET A 1 48.99 -2.23 -24.57
C MET A 1 48.07 -3.20 -23.85
N VAL A 2 48.41 -3.45 -22.60
CA VAL A 2 47.94 -4.58 -21.78
C VAL A 2 46.54 -4.28 -21.23
N LEU A 3 45.57 -5.11 -21.58
CA LEU A 3 44.19 -5.07 -21.11
C LEU A 3 44.07 -5.93 -19.83
N VAL A 4 44.40 -5.37 -18.66
CA VAL A 4 44.43 -6.15 -17.39
C VAL A 4 43.63 -5.52 -16.22
N LEU A 5 42.98 -4.38 -16.37
CA LEU A 5 42.28 -3.72 -15.24
C LEU A 5 40.76 -3.59 -15.37
N VAL A 6 40.07 -4.60 -15.94
CA VAL A 6 38.59 -4.64 -15.91
C VAL A 6 38.04 -5.93 -15.32
N ILE A 7 38.81 -7.03 -15.31
CA ILE A 7 38.36 -8.33 -14.77
C ILE A 7 38.66 -8.48 -13.26
N LEU A 8 39.52 -7.63 -12.69
CA LEU A 8 39.82 -7.64 -11.24
C LEU A 8 38.74 -6.97 -10.38
N ILE A 9 37.89 -6.11 -10.94
CA ILE A 9 36.86 -5.37 -10.18
C ILE A 9 35.59 -6.20 -9.91
N PRO A 10 35.09 -7.09 -10.79
CA PRO A 10 33.89 -7.89 -10.49
C PRO A 10 34.14 -9.04 -9.50
N VAL A 11 35.38 -9.52 -9.36
CA VAL A 11 35.68 -10.73 -8.58
C VAL A 11 36.05 -10.42 -7.11
N LEU A 12 36.62 -9.24 -6.84
CA LEU A 12 37.04 -8.85 -5.48
C LEU A 12 35.91 -8.29 -4.59
N VAL A 13 34.70 -8.06 -5.11
CA VAL A 13 33.58 -7.50 -4.31
C VAL A 13 32.72 -8.58 -3.64
N ASN A 14 32.89 -9.87 -3.96
CA ASN A 14 31.99 -10.90 -3.43
C ASN A 14 32.60 -11.84 -2.37
N SER A 15 33.73 -11.45 -1.76
CA SER A 15 34.30 -12.15 -0.61
C SER A 15 33.83 -11.53 0.70
N ALA A 16 32.93 -12.25 1.36
CA ALA A 16 32.79 -12.36 2.80
C ALA A 16 32.60 -11.06 3.62
N GLY A 17 31.34 -10.64 3.74
CA GLY A 17 30.86 -9.88 4.88
C GLY A 17 29.37 -10.15 5.04
N THR A 18 28.95 -10.60 6.22
CA THR A 18 27.55 -10.72 6.60
C THR A 18 26.87 -9.35 6.56
N ALA A 19 26.40 -8.93 5.40
CA ALA A 19 25.60 -7.72 5.25
C ALA A 19 24.25 -8.16 4.71
N ALA A 20 23.34 -8.49 5.62
CA ALA A 20 21.99 -8.82 5.26
C ALA A 20 21.29 -7.53 4.83
N HIS A 21 21.45 -7.18 3.55
CA HIS A 21 20.76 -6.06 2.92
C HIS A 21 19.36 -6.53 2.53
N TYR A 22 18.34 -5.92 3.10
CA TYR A 22 16.94 -6.22 2.80
C TYR A 22 16.27 -5.00 2.18
N GLU A 23 15.60 -5.17 1.04
CA GLU A 23 14.76 -4.15 0.42
C GLU A 23 13.30 -4.43 0.76
N MET A 24 12.63 -3.46 1.39
CA MET A 24 11.21 -3.54 1.71
C MET A 24 10.43 -2.62 0.78
N LEU A 25 9.48 -3.21 0.08
CA LEU A 25 8.60 -2.51 -0.86
C LEU A 25 7.18 -2.54 -0.31
N GLY A 26 6.54 -1.37 -0.29
CA GLY A 26 5.13 -1.27 0.02
C GLY A 26 4.42 -0.32 -0.91
N THR A 27 3.17 -0.65 -1.20
CA THR A 27 2.25 0.21 -1.94
C THR A 27 0.95 0.26 -1.17
N CYS A 28 0.43 1.45 -0.91
CA CYS A 28 -0.84 1.61 -0.22
C CYS A 28 -1.72 2.62 -0.93
N ARG A 29 -3.00 2.28 -1.03
CA ARG A 29 -4.06 3.18 -1.49
C ARG A 29 -4.82 3.67 -0.26
N MET A 30 -4.64 4.93 0.11
CA MET A 30 -5.29 5.52 1.27
C MET A 30 -6.45 6.42 0.86
N VAL A 31 -7.61 6.22 1.48
CA VAL A 31 -8.74 7.15 1.38
C VAL A 31 -8.60 8.18 2.50
N CYS A 32 -8.46 9.44 2.15
CA CYS A 32 -8.41 10.55 3.10
C CYS A 32 -9.76 11.25 3.14
N ASP A 33 -10.34 11.34 4.33
CA ASP A 33 -11.51 12.17 4.61
C ASP A 33 -11.13 13.15 5.73
N PRO A 34 -10.96 14.45 5.45
CA PRO A 34 -10.55 15.44 6.43
C PRO A 34 -11.60 15.68 7.51
N TYR A 35 -12.84 15.20 7.34
CA TYR A 35 -13.94 15.35 8.31
C TYR A 35 -14.23 14.09 9.12
N GLY A 36 -13.33 13.11 9.10
CA GLY A 36 -13.47 11.84 9.82
C GLY A 36 -13.28 11.92 11.33
N THR A 37 -14.02 12.76 12.05
CA THR A 37 -14.31 12.51 13.48
C THR A 37 -15.64 11.79 13.59
N LYS A 38 -15.62 10.46 13.44
CA LYS A 38 -16.64 9.63 14.08
C LYS A 38 -15.95 8.94 15.26
N PRO A 39 -16.38 9.18 16.51
CA PRO A 39 -15.85 8.47 17.66
C PRO A 39 -16.02 6.95 17.47
N PRO A 40 -15.13 6.11 18.00
CA PRO A 40 -15.38 4.68 18.06
C PRO A 40 -16.60 4.46 18.94
N THR A 41 -17.76 4.16 18.34
CA THR A 41 -18.89 3.61 19.08
C THR A 41 -18.53 2.16 19.42
N SER A 42 -17.82 2.01 20.52
CA SER A 42 -17.75 0.77 21.27
C SER A 42 -19.17 0.34 21.63
N THR A 43 -19.72 -0.61 20.88
CA THR A 43 -20.87 -1.39 21.36
C THR A 43 -20.35 -2.79 21.64
N ALA A 44 -19.62 -2.89 22.74
CA ALA A 44 -19.47 -4.14 23.47
C ALA A 44 -20.77 -4.34 24.24
N SER A 45 -21.60 -5.28 23.80
CA SER A 45 -22.77 -5.73 24.55
C SER A 45 -22.35 -6.87 25.47
N SER A 46 -22.23 -6.59 26.75
CA SER A 46 -22.19 -7.57 27.83
C SER A 46 -23.26 -7.20 28.87
N ASP A 47 -24.34 -7.99 28.92
CA ASP A 47 -25.09 -8.57 30.07
C ASP A 47 -25.18 -7.85 31.44
N PRO A 48 -26.09 -8.23 32.37
CA PRO A 48 -27.46 -8.79 32.27
C PRO A 48 -28.45 -8.13 33.29
N ALA A 49 -29.66 -8.71 33.41
CA ALA A 49 -30.57 -8.75 34.59
C ALA A 49 -31.93 -8.02 34.50
N ARG A 50 -33.00 -8.83 34.52
CA ARG A 50 -34.25 -8.75 35.33
C ARG A 50 -35.23 -9.80 34.79
N ASP A 51 -35.57 -10.87 35.49
CA ASP A 51 -36.32 -11.09 36.74
C ASP A 51 -37.73 -11.64 36.46
N ASN A 52 -37.98 -12.78 37.13
CA ASN A 52 -39.24 -13.41 37.55
C ASN A 52 -40.32 -13.89 36.56
N GLY A 53 -40.68 -15.18 36.71
CA GLY A 53 -42.08 -15.60 36.62
C GLY A 53 -42.41 -17.04 36.20
N LEU A 54 -42.31 -17.99 37.14
CA LEU A 54 -43.33 -19.01 37.48
C LEU A 54 -43.62 -20.28 36.59
N VAL A 55 -43.66 -21.41 37.32
CA VAL A 55 -44.44 -22.68 37.19
C VAL A 55 -43.78 -23.96 36.61
N GLN A 56 -43.28 -24.78 37.56
CA GLN A 56 -43.48 -26.23 37.80
C GLN A 56 -43.94 -27.20 36.68
N SER A 57 -43.23 -28.33 36.51
CA SER A 57 -43.65 -29.71 36.89
C SER A 57 -42.81 -30.84 36.23
N LEU A 58 -42.62 -31.95 36.96
CA LEU A 58 -41.90 -33.22 36.65
C LEU A 58 -42.90 -34.31 36.12
N PRO A 59 -42.51 -35.58 35.84
CA PRO A 59 -41.70 -36.14 34.75
C PRO A 59 -42.43 -37.32 34.00
N THR A 60 -42.10 -37.72 32.76
CA THR A 60 -42.40 -39.11 32.27
C THR A 60 -41.53 -39.54 31.08
N PHE A 61 -41.06 -40.79 31.14
CA PHE A 61 -40.32 -41.57 30.13
C PHE A 61 -40.96 -41.59 28.73
N ILE A 62 -40.15 -41.52 27.66
CA ILE A 62 -40.60 -41.74 26.27
C ILE A 62 -39.71 -42.78 25.57
N GLN A 63 -40.37 -43.75 24.94
CA GLN A 63 -39.84 -44.84 24.10
C GLN A 63 -39.25 -44.29 22.79
N GLY A 64 -38.08 -44.79 22.37
CA GLY A 64 -37.34 -44.25 21.22
C GLY A 64 -38.04 -44.41 19.85
N PRO A 65 -37.82 -43.47 18.90
CA PRO A 65 -38.45 -43.50 17.57
C PRO A 65 -37.88 -44.58 16.64
N LYS A 66 -38.73 -45.07 15.72
CA LYS A 66 -38.39 -46.05 14.67
C LYS A 66 -37.37 -45.45 13.69
N GLY A 67 -36.35 -46.24 13.31
CA GLY A 67 -35.26 -45.81 12.43
C GLY A 67 -35.72 -45.39 11.03
N GLU A 68 -35.03 -44.40 10.46
CA GLU A 68 -35.35 -43.80 9.16
C GLU A 68 -35.03 -44.71 7.95
N PRO A 69 -35.74 -44.55 6.82
CA PRO A 69 -35.42 -45.26 5.58
C PRO A 69 -34.00 -44.99 5.08
N GLY A 70 -33.40 -46.01 4.44
CA GLY A 70 -32.06 -45.92 3.86
C GLY A 70 -31.96 -44.81 2.81
N ARG A 71 -30.80 -44.13 2.78
CA ARG A 71 -30.55 -42.99 1.89
C ARG A 71 -30.55 -43.42 0.41
N PRO A 72 -31.04 -42.57 -0.52
CA PRO A 72 -30.92 -42.81 -1.96
C PRO A 72 -29.47 -43.02 -2.40
N GLY A 73 -29.28 -43.83 -3.44
CA GLY A 73 -27.97 -44.08 -4.04
C GLY A 73 -27.31 -42.80 -4.56
N LYS A 74 -25.98 -42.77 -4.55
CA LYS A 74 -25.19 -41.61 -5.00
C LYS A 74 -25.37 -41.39 -6.51
N ALA A 75 -25.47 -40.13 -6.92
CA ALA A 75 -25.44 -39.75 -8.32
C ALA A 75 -24.12 -40.20 -8.98
N GLY A 76 -24.19 -40.58 -10.26
CA GLY A 76 -23.01 -40.95 -11.04
C GLY A 76 -21.99 -39.82 -11.15
N PRO A 77 -20.71 -40.13 -11.43
CA PRO A 77 -19.68 -39.12 -11.57
C PRO A 77 -19.97 -38.20 -12.76
N ARG A 78 -19.65 -36.91 -12.59
CA ARG A 78 -19.70 -35.93 -13.68
C ARG A 78 -18.68 -36.33 -14.76
N GLY A 79 -19.06 -36.19 -16.03
CA GLY A 79 -18.14 -36.40 -17.16
C GLY A 79 -16.91 -35.49 -17.09
N PRO A 80 -15.81 -35.86 -17.78
CA PRO A 80 -14.59 -35.07 -17.78
C PRO A 80 -14.82 -33.65 -18.36
N PRO A 81 -14.07 -32.64 -17.89
CA PRO A 81 -14.05 -31.33 -18.55
C PRO A 81 -13.64 -31.44 -20.02
N GLY A 82 -14.21 -30.59 -20.87
CA GLY A 82 -13.78 -30.49 -22.27
C GLY A 82 -12.34 -29.96 -22.38
N GLU A 83 -11.70 -30.20 -23.52
CA GLU A 83 -10.35 -29.72 -23.77
C GLU A 83 -10.27 -28.19 -23.79
N PRO A 84 -9.17 -27.59 -23.31
CA PRO A 84 -8.95 -26.16 -23.41
C PRO A 84 -8.98 -25.68 -24.87
N GLY A 85 -9.58 -24.51 -25.10
CA GLY A 85 -9.54 -23.87 -26.42
C GLY A 85 -8.11 -23.53 -26.84
N HIS A 86 -7.89 -23.44 -28.15
CA HIS A 86 -6.60 -23.07 -28.72
C HIS A 86 -6.20 -21.64 -28.30
N PRO A 87 -4.89 -21.35 -28.12
CA PRO A 87 -4.42 -20.00 -27.87
C PRO A 87 -4.90 -19.02 -28.94
N GLY A 88 -5.29 -17.81 -28.52
CA GLY A 88 -5.64 -16.73 -29.44
C GLY A 88 -4.44 -16.29 -30.28
N PRO A 89 -4.68 -15.65 -31.44
CA PRO A 89 -3.62 -15.11 -32.27
C PRO A 89 -2.82 -14.03 -31.52
N ALA A 90 -1.54 -13.88 -31.86
CA ALA A 90 -0.70 -12.82 -31.33
C ALA A 90 -1.29 -11.43 -31.65
N GLY A 91 -1.26 -10.53 -30.67
CA GLY A 91 -1.72 -9.15 -30.86
C GLY A 91 -0.84 -8.40 -31.87
N PRO A 92 -1.38 -7.34 -32.51
CA PRO A 92 -0.59 -6.49 -33.40
C PRO A 92 0.58 -5.83 -32.65
N SER A 93 1.67 -5.54 -33.37
CA SER A 93 2.79 -4.77 -32.81
C SER A 93 2.31 -3.38 -32.37
N GLY A 94 2.75 -2.93 -31.20
CA GLY A 94 2.39 -1.61 -30.69
C GLY A 94 2.93 -0.49 -31.57
N ASP A 95 2.18 0.60 -31.66
CA ASP A 95 2.60 1.78 -32.43
C ASP A 95 3.88 2.40 -31.85
N ARG A 96 4.73 2.92 -32.74
CA ARG A 96 5.94 3.65 -32.36
C ARG A 96 5.54 4.86 -31.52
N GLY A 97 6.09 4.96 -30.31
CA GLY A 97 5.82 6.10 -29.42
C GLY A 97 6.09 7.44 -30.10
N GLU A 98 5.22 8.43 -29.85
CA GLU A 98 5.39 9.77 -30.39
C GLU A 98 6.74 10.37 -29.96
N PRO A 99 7.41 11.16 -30.82
CA PRO A 99 8.57 11.93 -30.43
C PRO A 99 8.27 12.78 -29.19
N GLY A 100 9.20 12.79 -28.24
CA GLY A 100 9.08 13.61 -27.04
C GLY A 100 8.82 15.07 -27.41
N ARG A 101 7.88 15.70 -26.70
CA ARG A 101 7.55 17.12 -26.93
C ARG A 101 8.80 17.98 -26.74
N PRO A 102 8.98 19.05 -27.55
CA PRO A 102 10.04 20.02 -27.32
C PRO A 102 10.03 20.51 -25.87
N GLY A 103 11.23 20.70 -25.29
CA GLY A 103 11.36 21.26 -23.94
C GLY A 103 10.65 22.61 -23.83
N LEU A 104 10.06 22.89 -22.66
CA LEU A 104 9.41 24.17 -22.41
C LEU A 104 10.43 25.30 -22.56
N PRO A 105 10.04 26.45 -23.13
CA PRO A 105 10.89 27.65 -23.14
C PRO A 105 11.39 27.96 -21.74
N GLY A 106 12.65 28.39 -21.63
CA GLY A 106 13.21 28.82 -20.35
C GLY A 106 12.35 29.94 -19.73
N PRO A 107 12.26 30.02 -18.39
CA PRO A 107 11.48 31.06 -17.74
C PRO A 107 11.98 32.45 -18.15
N PRO A 108 11.08 33.44 -18.36
CA PRO A 108 11.47 34.81 -18.65
C PRO A 108 12.41 35.37 -17.56
N GLY A 109 13.43 36.13 -17.98
CA GLY A 109 14.33 36.81 -17.05
C GLY A 109 13.56 37.71 -16.07
N SER A 110 13.99 37.73 -14.81
CA SER A 110 13.34 38.49 -13.73
C SER A 110 13.46 40.00 -13.98
N GLY A 111 12.40 40.58 -14.54
CA GLY A 111 12.23 42.03 -14.69
C GLY A 111 10.98 42.52 -13.96
N GLY A 112 11.18 43.29 -12.89
CA GLY A 112 10.34 44.40 -12.42
C GLY A 112 8.85 44.13 -12.10
N ALA A 113 8.49 44.31 -10.83
CA ALA A 113 7.15 44.20 -10.28
C ALA A 113 6.06 45.02 -11.03
N ALA A 114 5.01 44.34 -11.48
CA ALA A 114 3.62 44.82 -11.51
C ALA A 114 2.68 43.61 -11.72
N GLY A 115 1.65 43.50 -10.89
CA GLY A 115 0.77 42.33 -10.81
C GLY A 115 0.08 41.98 -12.14
N ALA A 116 0.25 40.74 -12.58
CA ALA A 116 -0.53 40.13 -13.65
C ALA A 116 -0.91 38.70 -13.25
N ILE A 117 -2.15 38.59 -12.78
CA ILE A 117 -3.07 37.44 -12.86
C ILE A 117 -2.60 36.23 -13.68
N SER A 118 -2.11 35.24 -12.93
CA SER A 118 -2.32 33.79 -13.04
C SER A 118 -2.59 33.14 -14.41
N ALA A 119 -1.67 32.24 -14.79
CA ALA A 119 -1.95 31.06 -15.62
C ALA A 119 -2.86 30.02 -14.92
N ALA A 120 -3.86 30.46 -14.13
CA ALA A 120 -4.68 29.61 -13.26
C ALA A 120 -5.94 29.02 -13.92
N THR A 121 -6.24 29.36 -15.18
CA THR A 121 -7.55 29.02 -15.75
C THR A 121 -7.65 27.57 -16.30
N TYR A 122 -6.55 26.80 -16.34
CA TYR A 122 -6.57 25.33 -16.57
C TYR A 122 -6.30 24.50 -15.31
N SER A 123 -6.35 25.12 -14.12
CA SER A 123 -5.98 24.49 -12.84
C SER A 123 -7.15 24.42 -11.85
N THR A 124 -8.34 23.98 -12.28
CA THR A 124 -9.48 23.79 -11.36
C THR A 124 -9.37 22.52 -10.52
N MET A 125 -8.41 21.62 -10.81
CA MET A 125 -8.07 20.52 -9.90
C MET A 125 -6.78 20.81 -9.13
N PRO A 126 -6.80 20.71 -7.79
CA PRO A 126 -5.58 20.74 -7.00
C PRO A 126 -4.69 19.54 -7.36
N LYS A 127 -3.47 19.82 -7.80
CA LYS A 127 -2.46 18.79 -8.11
C LYS A 127 -1.62 18.53 -6.86
N ILE A 128 -1.58 17.28 -6.40
CA ILE A 128 -0.83 16.86 -5.22
C ILE A 128 0.05 15.67 -5.59
N ALA A 129 1.34 15.77 -5.33
CA ALA A 129 2.30 14.67 -5.45
C ALA A 129 3.57 15.01 -4.68
N PHE A 130 4.21 14.01 -4.09
CA PHE A 130 5.52 14.18 -3.48
C PHE A 130 6.41 12.97 -3.75
N PHE A 131 7.73 13.20 -3.73
CA PHE A 131 8.75 12.16 -3.77
C PHE A 131 9.93 12.65 -2.92
N ALA A 132 10.36 11.81 -1.97
CA ALA A 132 11.45 12.13 -1.07
C ALA A 132 12.29 10.89 -0.76
N GLY A 133 13.60 11.09 -0.62
CA GLY A 133 14.56 10.09 -0.17
C GLY A 133 15.02 10.33 1.27
N LEU A 134 15.79 9.37 1.81
CA LEU A 134 16.48 9.49 3.10
C LEU A 134 17.96 9.83 2.85
N LYS A 135 18.44 10.95 3.39
CA LYS A 135 19.89 11.30 3.35
C LYS A 135 20.67 10.60 4.44
N LYS A 136 20.04 10.44 5.61
CA LYS A 136 20.68 9.90 6.81
C LYS A 136 20.09 8.55 7.16
N GLN A 137 20.96 7.64 7.59
CA GLN A 137 20.52 6.39 8.20
C GLN A 137 19.63 6.70 9.41
N HIS A 138 18.51 6.02 9.48
CA HIS A 138 17.55 6.13 10.57
C HIS A 138 17.50 4.81 11.32
N GLU A 139 17.42 4.88 12.64
CA GLU A 139 17.42 3.72 13.53
C GLU A 139 16.30 3.84 14.57
N GLY A 140 15.72 2.71 14.95
CA GLY A 140 14.66 2.63 15.95
C GLY A 140 13.25 2.52 15.36
N TYR A 141 12.27 2.79 16.22
CA TYR A 141 10.83 2.63 15.94
C TYR A 141 10.13 3.98 15.64
N GLU A 142 10.90 5.01 15.32
CA GLU A 142 10.37 6.34 15.01
C GLU A 142 9.92 6.46 13.55
N VAL A 143 9.21 7.55 13.25
CA VAL A 143 8.79 7.85 11.89
C VAL A 143 10.01 8.15 11.02
N LEU A 144 10.13 7.44 9.90
CA LEU A 144 11.15 7.71 8.88
C LEU A 144 10.93 9.10 8.26
N LYS A 145 11.87 10.00 8.52
CA LYS A 145 11.87 11.39 8.01
C LYS A 145 12.64 11.44 6.69
N PHE A 146 11.95 11.28 5.57
CA PHE A 146 12.54 11.44 4.24
C PHE A 146 12.83 12.93 4.01
N ASP A 147 14.08 13.33 4.22
CA ASP A 147 14.57 14.71 4.20
C ASP A 147 15.12 15.15 2.84
N ASP A 148 15.28 14.23 1.89
CA ASP A 148 15.67 14.53 0.51
C ASP A 148 14.47 14.72 -0.41
N VAL A 149 13.76 15.84 -0.27
CA VAL A 149 12.57 16.13 -1.06
C VAL A 149 12.94 16.50 -2.49
N VAL A 150 12.56 15.67 -3.47
CA VAL A 150 12.76 15.93 -4.92
C VAL A 150 11.54 16.61 -5.52
N THR A 151 10.34 16.25 -5.08
CA THR A 151 9.08 16.83 -5.56
C THR A 151 8.11 16.97 -4.39
N ASN A 152 7.40 18.10 -4.32
CA ASN A 152 6.36 18.35 -3.30
C ASN A 152 5.29 19.31 -3.84
N LEU A 153 4.53 18.86 -4.83
CA LEU A 153 3.42 19.62 -5.40
C LEU A 153 2.31 19.80 -4.35
N GLY A 154 1.98 21.05 -4.06
CA GLY A 154 0.99 21.43 -3.05
C GLY A 154 1.53 21.49 -1.61
N ASN A 155 2.81 21.17 -1.38
CA ASN A 155 3.47 21.27 -0.06
C ASN A 155 2.74 20.50 1.07
N HIS A 156 2.18 19.34 0.74
CA HIS A 156 1.45 18.50 1.69
C HIS A 156 2.34 17.52 2.47
N TYR A 157 3.58 17.31 2.03
CA TYR A 157 4.58 16.52 2.74
C TYR A 157 5.49 17.42 3.57
N ASP A 158 5.61 17.13 4.87
CA ASP A 158 6.55 17.78 5.79
C ASP A 158 7.76 16.87 6.05
N PRO A 159 8.97 17.23 5.56
CA PRO A 159 10.18 16.43 5.76
C PRO A 159 10.66 16.41 7.21
N ASN A 160 10.33 17.40 8.04
CA ASN A 160 10.74 17.43 9.44
C ASN A 160 9.95 16.42 10.27
N ALA A 161 8.68 16.21 9.92
CA ALA A 161 7.80 15.26 10.57
C ALA A 161 7.81 13.87 9.91
N GLY A 162 8.22 13.76 8.64
CA GLY A 162 8.08 12.55 7.83
C GLY A 162 6.63 12.23 7.48
N LYS A 163 5.76 13.25 7.41
CA LYS A 163 4.30 13.07 7.32
C LYS A 163 3.72 13.78 6.12
N PHE A 164 2.82 13.09 5.43
CA PHE A 164 1.92 13.67 4.44
C PHE A 164 0.58 14.03 5.10
N THR A 165 0.13 15.27 4.94
CA THR A 165 -1.17 15.73 5.46
C THR A 165 -2.13 15.98 4.31
N CYS A 166 -3.20 15.19 4.26
CA CYS A 166 -4.26 15.38 3.29
C CYS A 166 -5.05 16.65 3.58
N SER A 167 -5.11 17.58 2.62
CA SER A 167 -5.97 18.76 2.72
C SER A 167 -7.25 18.64 1.89
N ILE A 168 -7.31 17.67 0.97
CA ILE A 168 -8.43 17.45 0.07
C ILE A 168 -8.95 16.02 0.29
N PRO A 169 -10.28 15.83 0.45
CA PRO A 169 -10.85 14.49 0.51
C PRO A 169 -10.60 13.76 -0.80
N GLY A 170 -10.13 12.52 -0.73
CA GLY A 170 -9.83 11.77 -1.94
C GLY A 170 -9.06 10.49 -1.70
N ILE A 171 -8.70 9.87 -2.82
CA ILE A 171 -7.93 8.64 -2.84
C ILE A 171 -6.50 9.00 -3.23
N TYR A 172 -5.58 8.60 -2.37
CA TYR A 172 -4.16 8.86 -2.53
C TYR A 172 -3.42 7.54 -2.72
N PHE A 173 -2.38 7.58 -3.54
CA PHE A 173 -1.51 6.45 -3.80
C PHE A 173 -0.14 6.73 -3.19
N PHE A 174 0.37 5.79 -2.43
CA PHE A 174 1.68 5.85 -1.81
C PHE A 174 2.45 4.59 -2.16
N THR A 175 3.73 4.78 -2.45
CA THR A 175 4.68 3.69 -2.58
C THR A 175 5.96 4.07 -1.85
N TYR A 176 6.58 3.10 -1.20
CA TYR A 176 7.86 3.30 -0.54
C TYR A 176 8.79 2.13 -0.85
N HIS A 177 10.07 2.47 -0.93
CA HIS A 177 11.18 1.55 -1.08
C HIS A 177 12.14 1.89 0.05
N VAL A 178 12.27 0.99 1.04
CA VAL A 178 13.15 1.20 2.19
C VAL A 178 14.23 0.13 2.17
N LEU A 179 15.48 0.57 2.06
CA LEU A 179 16.65 -0.29 2.22
C LEU A 179 17.00 -0.37 3.70
N MET A 180 16.99 -1.59 4.23
CA MET A 180 17.31 -1.87 5.63
C MET A 180 18.63 -2.61 5.74
N ARG A 181 19.39 -2.29 6.80
CA ARG A 181 20.66 -2.95 7.12
C ARG A 181 20.46 -3.95 8.26
N GLY A 182 20.23 -5.22 7.94
CA GLY A 182 20.12 -6.31 8.91
C GLY A 182 21.50 -6.69 9.47
N GLY A 183 21.65 -6.71 10.80
CA GLY A 183 22.95 -6.86 11.46
C GLY A 183 23.07 -8.00 12.48
N ASP A 184 21.99 -8.62 12.91
CA ASP A 184 21.97 -9.47 14.11
C ASP A 184 20.92 -10.60 14.07
N GLY A 185 20.34 -10.87 12.90
CA GLY A 185 19.29 -11.87 12.75
C GLY A 185 17.90 -11.40 13.19
N THR A 186 17.73 -10.12 13.51
CA THR A 186 16.40 -9.53 13.73
C THR A 186 15.75 -9.14 12.40
N SER A 187 14.49 -9.56 12.21
CA SER A 187 13.69 -9.12 11.08
C SER A 187 13.29 -7.66 11.30
N MET A 188 13.56 -6.80 10.32
CA MET A 188 13.06 -5.43 10.31
C MET A 188 11.94 -5.30 9.28
N TRP A 189 10.98 -4.43 9.55
CA TRP A 189 9.90 -4.10 8.62
C TRP A 189 9.60 -2.61 8.67
N ALA A 190 9.12 -2.07 7.55
CA ALA A 190 8.60 -0.71 7.47
C ALA A 190 7.10 -0.80 7.21
N ASP A 191 6.34 0.01 7.93
CA ASP A 191 4.90 0.09 7.78
C ASP A 191 4.52 1.50 7.30
N LEU A 192 3.56 1.56 6.38
CA LEU A 192 2.92 2.81 6.02
C LEU A 192 1.69 2.98 6.91
N CYS A 193 1.54 4.14 7.53
CA CYS A 193 0.56 4.37 8.58
C CYS A 193 -0.38 5.52 8.22
N LYS A 194 -1.67 5.35 8.50
CA LYS A 194 -2.70 6.40 8.50
C LYS A 194 -3.18 6.64 9.91
N ASN A 195 -2.97 7.84 10.46
CA ASN A 195 -3.44 8.24 11.79
C ASN A 195 -3.17 7.18 12.88
N ASN A 196 -1.92 6.69 12.95
CA ASN A 196 -1.45 5.65 13.88
C ASN A 196 -1.99 4.23 13.63
N GLN A 197 -2.71 3.99 12.54
CA GLN A 197 -3.07 2.64 12.09
C GLN A 197 -2.17 2.21 10.94
N VAL A 198 -1.59 1.01 11.05
CA VAL A 198 -0.84 0.38 9.96
C VAL A 198 -1.81 0.10 8.82
N THR A 199 -1.47 0.56 7.63
CA THR A 199 -2.23 0.29 6.41
C THR A 199 -1.47 -0.74 5.59
N SER A 200 -2.02 -1.96 5.54
CA SER A 200 -1.56 -3.05 4.68
C SER A 200 -2.09 -2.93 3.26
#